data_AF-A0AAZ3QTH9-F1
#
_entry.id   AF-A0AAZ3QTH9-F1
#
_cell.length_a   1.000
_cell.length_b   1.000
_cell.length_c   1.000
_cell.angle_alpha   90.00
_cell.angle_beta   90.00
_cell.angle_gamma   90.00
#
_symmetry.space_group_name_H-M   'P 1'
#
loop_
_entity.id
_entity.type
_entity.pdbx_description
1 polymer ?
#
loop_
_entity_poly.entity_id
_entity_poly.type
_entity_poly.pdbx_seq_one_letter_code
_entity_poly.pdbx_strand_id
1 'polypeptide(L)'
;MHIPVDPNTTRRFTPPSTSFPCSKIGDGSGTMGTPGPLRTRPEARNVVDVLSDHAGELVRTDSPNFLCSVLPSHWRCNKTLPVAFKVVALGDVPDGTLVTVMAGNDENFSAELRNASAVMKNQVARFNDLRFVGRSGRGETFSGPSPSSWP
;
A
#
# COMPACT_ATOMS: atom_id res chain seq x y z
N MET A 1 24.35 36.21 -22.51
CA MET A 1 24.97 35.75 -21.25
C MET A 1 25.10 34.24 -21.30
N HIS A 2 26.32 33.77 -21.55
CA HIS A 2 26.68 32.36 -21.67
C HIS A 2 27.15 31.88 -20.29
N ILE A 3 26.54 30.83 -19.74
CA ILE A 3 26.93 30.22 -18.47
C ILE A 3 27.56 28.86 -18.82
N PRO A 4 28.85 28.62 -18.51
CA PRO A 4 29.45 27.31 -18.74
C PRO A 4 28.99 26.32 -17.66
N VAL A 5 28.56 25.13 -18.08
CA VAL A 5 28.38 23.96 -17.22
C VAL A 5 29.64 23.10 -17.34
N ASP A 6 30.39 22.98 -16.25
CA ASP A 6 31.52 22.06 -16.11
C ASP A 6 31.03 20.60 -16.06
N PRO A 7 31.56 19.67 -16.89
CA PRO A 7 31.10 18.29 -16.96
C PRO A 7 31.94 17.37 -16.07
N ASN A 8 32.09 17.69 -14.77
CA ASN A 8 32.75 16.76 -13.86
C ASN A 8 32.22 16.85 -12.41
N THR A 9 31.06 16.26 -12.17
CA THR A 9 30.72 15.75 -10.83
C THR A 9 30.00 14.41 -10.96
N THR A 10 30.80 13.36 -11.14
CA THR A 10 30.38 12.00 -10.77
C THR A 10 30.17 12.00 -9.25
N ARG A 11 28.94 12.25 -8.79
CA ARG A 11 28.53 11.85 -7.44
C ARG A 11 28.13 10.38 -7.49
N ARG A 12 29.18 9.53 -7.53
CA ARG A 12 29.07 8.11 -7.18
C ARG A 12 28.54 8.03 -5.75
N PHE A 13 27.34 7.50 -5.61
CA PHE A 13 26.79 7.07 -4.33
C PHE A 13 27.56 5.81 -3.91
N THR A 14 28.42 5.93 -2.90
CA THR A 14 29.12 4.80 -2.28
C THR A 14 28.31 4.39 -1.04
N PRO A 15 27.72 3.19 -0.96
CA PRO A 15 27.09 2.73 0.28
C PRO A 15 28.17 2.46 1.35
N PRO A 16 27.90 2.74 2.64
CA PRO A 16 28.83 2.42 3.72
C PRO A 16 28.87 0.89 3.95
N SER A 17 30.07 0.32 3.81
CA SER A 17 30.39 -1.04 4.26
C SER A 17 30.43 -1.08 5.79
N THR A 18 29.46 -1.75 6.42
CA THR A 18 29.56 -2.19 7.82
C THR A 18 29.79 -3.69 7.85
N SER A 19 31.07 -4.05 7.89
CA SER A 19 31.57 -5.40 8.16
C SER A 19 31.32 -5.73 9.65
N PHE A 20 30.59 -6.81 9.93
CA PHE A 20 30.59 -7.45 11.25
C PHE A 20 31.58 -8.62 11.23
N PRO A 21 32.48 -8.75 12.22
CA PRO A 21 33.41 -9.87 12.29
C PRO A 21 32.67 -11.15 12.71
N CYS A 22 32.79 -12.21 11.90
CA CYS A 22 32.40 -13.56 12.28
C CYS A 22 33.49 -14.19 13.15
N SER A 23 33.18 -14.42 14.42
CA SER A 23 34.01 -15.18 15.35
C SER A 23 33.90 -16.69 15.07
N LYS A 24 35.06 -17.33 15.04
CA LYS A 24 35.28 -18.77 14.88
C LYS A 24 35.05 -19.51 16.20
N ILE A 25 34.06 -20.40 16.22
CA ILE A 25 33.87 -21.58 17.09
C ILE A 25 32.98 -22.53 16.25
N GLY A 26 33.17 -23.82 16.08
CA GLY A 26 33.90 -24.89 16.76
C GLY A 26 33.08 -26.15 16.46
N ASP A 27 33.74 -27.26 16.12
CA ASP A 27 33.19 -28.55 15.67
C ASP A 27 32.01 -29.11 16.50
N GLY A 28 31.11 -29.85 15.83
CA GLY A 28 30.12 -30.66 16.54
C GLY A 28 29.07 -31.34 15.65
N SER A 29 29.35 -32.59 15.26
CA SER A 29 28.40 -33.57 14.73
C SER A 29 27.13 -33.70 15.61
N GLY A 30 25.94 -33.77 14.99
CA GLY A 30 24.67 -33.94 15.71
C GLY A 30 23.45 -34.23 14.82
N THR A 31 23.22 -35.52 14.57
CA THR A 31 21.93 -36.25 14.54
C THR A 31 20.65 -35.62 13.96
N MET A 32 20.09 -36.34 12.97
CA MET A 32 18.68 -36.49 12.57
C MET A 32 17.62 -35.58 13.23
N GLY A 33 16.95 -34.78 12.39
CA GLY A 33 15.62 -34.23 12.64
C GLY A 33 14.79 -34.33 11.35
N THR A 34 13.85 -35.26 11.34
CA THR A 34 12.74 -35.45 10.39
C THR A 34 12.23 -34.16 9.74
N PRO A 35 11.95 -34.12 8.41
CA PRO A 35 11.20 -33.03 7.81
C PRO A 35 9.74 -33.13 8.27
N GLY A 36 9.39 -32.35 9.29
CA GLY A 36 8.00 -32.10 9.65
C GLY A 36 7.27 -31.44 8.47
N PRO A 37 5.95 -31.67 8.31
CA PRO A 37 5.20 -31.10 7.20
C PRO A 37 5.29 -29.59 7.28
N LEU A 38 5.79 -28.97 6.21
CA LEU A 38 5.65 -27.54 5.96
C LEU A 38 4.19 -27.18 6.24
N ARG A 39 3.94 -26.38 7.29
CA ARG A 39 2.64 -25.75 7.50
C ARG A 39 2.30 -25.09 6.18
N THR A 40 1.29 -25.63 5.50
CA THR A 40 0.67 -25.03 4.34
C THR A 40 0.28 -23.63 4.77
N ARG A 41 1.06 -22.64 4.33
CA ARG A 41 0.76 -21.23 4.50
C ARG A 41 -0.68 -21.07 3.96
N PRO A 42 -1.62 -20.45 4.68
CA PRO A 42 -2.92 -20.14 4.12
C PRO A 42 -2.66 -19.46 2.78
N GLU A 43 -3.14 -20.09 1.72
CA GLU A 43 -2.90 -19.66 0.36
C GLU A 43 -3.36 -18.21 0.26
N ALA A 44 -2.44 -17.31 -0.09
CA ALA A 44 -2.76 -15.90 -0.29
C ALA A 44 -4.00 -15.83 -1.18
N ARG A 45 -5.04 -15.11 -0.76
CA ARG A 45 -6.31 -15.07 -1.49
C ARG A 45 -5.99 -14.62 -2.92
N ASN A 46 -6.36 -15.44 -3.91
CA ASN A 46 -6.03 -15.14 -5.29
C ASN A 46 -6.80 -13.89 -5.74
N VAL A 47 -6.11 -12.94 -6.37
CA VAL A 47 -6.72 -11.70 -6.90
C VAL A 47 -7.96 -12.00 -7.73
N VAL A 48 -7.94 -13.09 -8.50
CA VAL A 48 -9.00 -13.42 -9.45
C VAL A 48 -10.29 -13.82 -8.73
N ASP A 49 -10.19 -14.60 -7.65
CA ASP A 49 -11.34 -14.98 -6.81
C ASP A 49 -11.96 -13.77 -6.11
N VAL A 50 -11.13 -12.89 -5.53
CA VAL A 50 -11.62 -11.72 -4.79
C VAL A 50 -12.31 -10.71 -5.72
N LEU A 51 -11.73 -10.46 -6.91
CA LEU A 51 -12.38 -9.63 -7.92
C LEU A 51 -13.67 -10.27 -8.46
N SER A 52 -13.77 -11.60 -8.50
CA SER A 52 -14.97 -12.29 -8.98
C SER A 52 -16.13 -12.20 -7.97
N ASP A 53 -15.84 -12.37 -6.68
CA ASP A 53 -16.82 -12.23 -5.59
C ASP A 53 -17.36 -10.79 -5.46
N HIS A 54 -16.55 -9.81 -5.86
CA HIS A 54 -16.88 -8.37 -5.83
C HIS A 54 -16.80 -7.74 -7.23
N ALA A 55 -17.31 -8.43 -8.25
CA ALA A 55 -17.17 -8.05 -9.66
C ALA A 55 -17.54 -6.58 -9.93
N GLY A 56 -16.53 -5.78 -10.28
CA GLY A 56 -16.67 -4.37 -10.64
C GLY A 56 -16.68 -3.38 -9.46
N GLU A 57 -16.66 -3.84 -8.20
CA GLU A 57 -16.57 -2.96 -7.04
C GLU A 57 -15.12 -2.68 -6.64
N LEU A 58 -14.19 -3.60 -6.90
CA LEU A 58 -12.78 -3.51 -6.50
C LEU A 58 -11.83 -3.31 -7.70
N VAL A 59 -10.82 -2.48 -7.51
CA VAL A 59 -9.72 -2.22 -8.44
C VAL A 59 -8.38 -2.54 -7.77
N ARG A 60 -7.39 -2.92 -8.60
CA ARG A 60 -6.01 -3.11 -8.13
C ARG A 60 -5.39 -1.77 -7.75
N THR A 61 -4.67 -1.77 -6.64
CA THR A 61 -3.80 -0.65 -6.27
C THR A 61 -2.40 -0.84 -6.87
N ASP A 62 -1.50 0.13 -6.67
CA ASP A 62 -0.09 -0.01 -7.04
C ASP A 62 0.62 -1.13 -6.25
N SER A 63 0.07 -1.49 -5.08
CA SER A 63 0.55 -2.60 -4.27
C SER A 63 -0.13 -3.91 -4.70
N PRO A 64 0.63 -4.97 -5.02
CA PRO A 64 0.06 -6.24 -5.48
C PRO A 64 -0.74 -6.99 -4.40
N ASN A 65 -0.58 -6.61 -3.13
CA ASN A 65 -1.25 -7.23 -1.99
C ASN A 65 -2.57 -6.55 -1.61
N PHE A 66 -2.93 -5.42 -2.24
CA PHE A 66 -4.10 -4.63 -1.86
C PHE A 66 -4.99 -4.29 -3.05
N LEU A 67 -6.29 -4.43 -2.82
CA LEU A 67 -7.36 -4.01 -3.72
C LEU A 67 -8.21 -2.96 -3.00
N CYS A 68 -8.74 -1.98 -3.71
CA CYS A 68 -9.62 -0.97 -3.10
C CYS A 68 -10.90 -0.79 -3.90
N SER A 69 -11.92 -0.19 -3.29
CA SER A 69 -13.15 0.12 -4.01
C SER A 69 -12.92 1.12 -5.14
N VAL A 70 -13.61 0.93 -6.26
CA VAL A 70 -13.63 1.90 -7.36
C VAL A 70 -14.26 3.20 -6.88
N LEU A 71 -13.56 4.32 -7.10
CA LEU A 71 -14.06 5.66 -6.80
C LEU A 71 -14.75 6.28 -8.03
N PRO A 72 -15.83 7.07 -7.86
CA PRO A 72 -16.41 7.82 -8.96
C PRO A 72 -15.39 8.78 -9.58
N SER A 73 -15.40 8.90 -10.91
CA SER A 73 -14.50 9.81 -11.65
C SER A 73 -14.69 11.28 -11.30
N HIS A 74 -15.92 11.68 -11.00
CA HIS A 74 -16.26 13.00 -10.48
C HIS A 74 -17.28 12.85 -9.36
N TRP A 75 -16.98 13.44 -8.21
CA TRP A 75 -17.87 13.44 -7.06
C TRP A 75 -17.93 14.82 -6.41
N ARG A 76 -19.09 15.14 -5.84
CA ARG A 76 -19.27 16.38 -5.09
C ARG A 76 -18.45 16.32 -3.80
N CYS A 77 -17.66 17.34 -3.53
CA CYS A 77 -16.90 17.42 -2.28
C CYS A 77 -17.82 17.37 -1.04
N ASN A 78 -17.32 16.78 0.04
CA ASN A 78 -17.98 16.52 1.33
C ASN A 78 -19.33 15.78 1.23
N LYS A 79 -19.61 15.12 0.10
CA LYS A 79 -20.76 14.24 -0.09
C LYS A 79 -20.33 12.78 0.13
N THR A 80 -21.16 12.03 0.86
CA THR A 80 -21.03 10.58 1.02
C THR A 80 -20.89 9.88 -0.32
N LEU A 81 -19.95 8.95 -0.45
CA LEU A 81 -19.78 8.14 -1.66
C LEU A 81 -21.01 7.26 -1.90
N PRO A 82 -21.32 6.93 -3.17
CA PRO A 82 -22.47 6.08 -3.49
C PRO A 82 -22.31 4.66 -2.94
N VAL A 83 -21.06 4.20 -2.80
CA VAL A 83 -20.68 2.92 -2.21
C VAL A 83 -19.64 3.18 -1.13
N ALA A 84 -19.72 2.41 -0.04
CA ALA A 84 -18.75 2.51 1.03
C ALA A 84 -17.37 2.06 0.53
N PHE A 85 -16.36 2.92 0.70
CA PHE A 85 -14.99 2.60 0.33
C PHE A 85 -14.43 1.48 1.22
N LYS A 86 -13.78 0.51 0.60
CA LYS A 86 -13.14 -0.62 1.26
C LYS A 86 -11.73 -0.79 0.73
N VAL A 87 -10.86 -1.33 1.58
CA VAL A 87 -9.58 -1.90 1.13
C VAL A 87 -9.49 -3.35 1.58
N VAL A 88 -9.10 -4.21 0.64
CA VAL A 88 -8.99 -5.65 0.82
C VAL A 88 -7.53 -6.05 0.72
N ALA A 89 -7.05 -6.77 1.72
CA ALA A 89 -5.73 -7.36 1.77
C ALA A 89 -5.76 -8.80 1.23
N LEU A 90 -4.85 -9.11 0.32
CA LEU A 90 -4.70 -10.44 -0.28
C LEU A 90 -3.69 -11.30 0.49
N GLY A 91 -2.69 -10.66 1.10
CA GLY A 91 -1.74 -11.27 2.03
C GLY A 91 -2.17 -11.09 3.49
N ASP A 92 -1.61 -11.87 4.40
CA ASP A 92 -2.00 -11.93 5.82
C ASP A 92 -1.77 -10.59 6.54
N VAL A 93 -2.85 -9.88 6.90
CA VAL A 93 -2.79 -8.62 7.66
C VAL A 93 -3.60 -8.82 8.95
N PRO A 94 -2.99 -8.61 10.13
CA PRO A 94 -3.69 -8.87 11.38
C PRO A 94 -4.90 -7.95 11.55
N ASP A 95 -5.98 -8.51 12.11
CA ASP A 95 -7.16 -7.77 12.51
C ASP A 95 -6.77 -6.69 13.55
N GLY A 96 -7.38 -5.52 13.46
CA GLY A 96 -7.01 -4.38 14.31
C GLY A 96 -5.99 -3.44 13.67
N THR A 97 -5.34 -3.83 12.57
CA THR A 97 -4.44 -2.94 11.82
C THR A 97 -5.17 -1.69 11.36
N LEU A 98 -4.65 -0.51 11.73
CA LEU A 98 -5.19 0.76 11.28
C LEU A 98 -4.81 1.00 9.82
N VAL A 99 -5.81 1.36 9.02
CA VAL A 99 -5.67 1.64 7.60
C VAL A 99 -6.07 3.08 7.35
N THR A 100 -5.20 3.84 6.70
CA THR A 100 -5.44 5.24 6.35
C THR A 100 -5.38 5.47 4.84
N VAL A 101 -6.27 6.33 4.36
CA VAL A 101 -6.31 6.77 2.96
C VAL A 101 -5.78 8.19 2.89
N MET A 102 -4.91 8.43 1.92
CA MET A 102 -4.47 9.74 1.51
C MET A 102 -4.83 9.94 0.04
N ALA A 103 -5.12 11.17 -0.34
CA ALA A 103 -5.39 11.54 -1.72
C ALA A 103 -4.61 12.83 -2.01
N GLY A 104 -4.06 12.94 -3.21
CA GLY A 104 -3.32 14.12 -3.62
C GLY A 104 -3.08 14.10 -5.12
N ASN A 105 -2.76 15.27 -5.66
CA ASN A 105 -2.30 15.48 -7.03
C ASN A 105 -1.33 16.67 -7.07
N ASP A 106 -0.86 17.07 -8.25
CA ASP A 106 0.10 18.16 -8.40
C ASP A 106 -0.43 19.52 -7.91
N GLU A 107 -1.72 19.80 -8.07
CA GLU A 107 -2.35 21.03 -7.56
C GLU A 107 -2.59 20.98 -6.03
N ASN A 108 -2.95 19.82 -5.51
CA ASN A 108 -3.28 19.60 -4.12
C ASN A 108 -2.53 18.38 -3.58
N PHE A 109 -1.31 18.61 -3.11
CA PHE A 109 -0.40 17.56 -2.65
C PHE A 109 -1.02 16.66 -1.57
N SER A 110 -1.91 17.21 -0.73
CA SER A 110 -2.63 16.45 0.29
C SER A 110 -4.05 16.99 0.45
N ALA A 111 -4.99 16.26 -0.15
CA ALA A 111 -6.40 16.59 -0.07
C ALA A 111 -6.96 16.33 1.33
N GLU A 112 -7.79 17.26 1.80
CA GLU A 112 -8.53 17.06 3.04
C GLU A 112 -9.57 15.95 2.85
N LEU A 113 -9.53 14.95 3.74
CA LEU A 113 -10.44 13.82 3.78
C LEU A 113 -11.13 13.74 5.14
N ARG A 114 -12.37 13.23 5.17
CA ARG A 114 -13.09 12.89 6.41
C ARG A 114 -13.29 11.40 6.51
N ASN A 115 -13.19 10.87 7.72
CA ASN A 115 -13.28 9.43 8.01
C ASN A 115 -12.29 8.63 7.15
N ALA A 116 -11.07 9.17 7.02
CA ALA A 116 -10.00 8.61 6.20
C ALA A 116 -9.25 7.45 6.86
N SER A 117 -9.74 6.96 8.00
CA SER A 117 -9.19 5.82 8.72
C SER A 117 -10.24 4.73 8.90
N ALA A 118 -9.79 3.49 8.83
CA ALA A 118 -10.57 2.29 9.08
C ALA A 118 -9.70 1.24 9.77
N VAL A 119 -10.34 0.23 10.34
CA VAL A 119 -9.64 -0.89 10.97
C VAL A 119 -9.78 -2.12 10.07
N MET A 120 -8.67 -2.80 9.82
CA MET A 120 -8.64 -4.07 9.11
C MET A 120 -9.36 -5.14 9.94
N LYS A 121 -10.30 -5.83 9.31
CA LYS A 121 -10.99 -6.97 9.90
C LYS A 121 -11.29 -8.02 8.85
N ASN A 122 -10.85 -9.25 9.09
CA ASN A 122 -10.97 -10.37 8.17
C ASN A 122 -10.48 -10.00 6.75
N GLN A 123 -9.32 -9.35 6.70
CA GLN A 123 -8.69 -8.87 5.46
C GLN A 123 -9.42 -7.73 4.75
N VAL A 124 -10.45 -7.12 5.37
CA VAL A 124 -11.18 -5.99 4.79
C VAL A 124 -11.21 -4.82 5.78
N ALA A 125 -10.71 -3.67 5.35
CA ALA A 125 -10.87 -2.40 6.04
C ALA A 125 -12.01 -1.62 5.38
N ARG A 126 -13.15 -1.51 6.07
CA ARG A 126 -14.33 -0.77 5.58
C ARG A 126 -14.37 0.62 6.19
N PHE A 127 -14.34 1.64 5.33
CA PHE A 127 -14.37 3.02 5.76
C PHE A 127 -15.81 3.44 6.05
N ASN A 128 -16.01 4.03 7.23
CA ASN A 128 -17.30 4.53 7.64
C ASN A 128 -17.50 5.93 7.05
N ASP A 129 -18.16 5.99 5.89
CA ASP A 129 -18.51 7.27 5.25
C ASP A 129 -17.27 8.12 4.91
N LEU A 130 -16.31 7.53 4.20
CA LEU A 130 -15.16 8.27 3.63
C LEU A 130 -15.66 9.41 2.74
N ARG A 131 -15.12 10.62 2.92
CA ARG A 131 -15.44 11.78 2.08
C ARG A 131 -14.20 12.55 1.65
N PHE A 132 -14.25 13.05 0.42
CA PHE A 132 -13.27 13.98 -0.13
C PHE A 132 -13.75 15.41 0.10
N VAL A 133 -13.05 16.18 0.93
CA VAL A 133 -13.39 17.60 1.21
C VAL A 133 -12.59 18.53 0.28
N GLY A 134 -11.31 18.21 0.09
CA GLY A 134 -10.46 18.91 -0.87
C GLY A 134 -11.01 18.85 -2.30
N ARG A 135 -10.75 19.90 -3.09
CA ARG A 135 -11.01 19.92 -4.53
C ARG A 135 -9.73 19.52 -5.26
N SER A 136 -9.87 18.77 -6.35
CA SER A 136 -8.73 18.32 -7.15
C SER A 136 -8.20 19.40 -8.12
N GLY A 137 -8.91 20.53 -8.24
CA GLY A 137 -8.62 21.57 -9.23
C GLY A 137 -9.53 21.49 -10.47
N ARG A 138 -9.31 22.34 -11.48
CA ARG A 138 -10.16 22.38 -12.69
C ARG A 138 -9.68 21.32 -13.69
N GLY A 139 -10.43 20.23 -13.81
CA GLY A 139 -10.18 19.20 -14.83
C GLY A 139 -9.14 18.15 -14.43
N GLU A 140 -8.59 18.22 -13.22
CA GLU A 140 -7.72 17.21 -12.65
C GLU A 140 -8.48 16.27 -11.71
N THR A 141 -8.05 15.00 -11.67
CA THR A 141 -8.53 13.99 -10.73
C THR A 141 -7.49 13.77 -9.64
N PHE A 142 -7.92 13.39 -8.45
CA PHE A 142 -6.97 12.94 -7.44
C PHE A 142 -6.28 11.68 -7.96
N SER A 143 -4.95 11.63 -7.85
CA SER A 143 -4.23 10.37 -8.00
C SER A 143 -4.82 9.40 -6.98
N GLY A 144 -5.08 8.16 -7.41
CA GLY A 144 -5.68 7.13 -6.57
C GLY A 144 -4.96 7.01 -5.22
N PRO A 145 -5.64 6.46 -4.19
CA PRO A 145 -5.09 6.44 -2.85
C PRO A 145 -3.71 5.78 -2.83
N SER A 146 -2.67 6.58 -2.60
CA SER A 146 -1.30 6.10 -2.59
C SER A 146 -1.00 5.45 -1.24
N PRO A 147 -0.38 4.26 -1.21
CA PRO A 147 -0.10 3.56 0.03
C PRO A 147 1.16 4.10 0.69
N SER A 148 1.18 5.36 1.13
CA SER A 148 2.35 5.93 1.84
C SER A 148 2.47 5.47 3.29
N SER A 149 1.52 4.67 3.80
CA SER A 149 1.59 4.06 5.13
C SER A 149 0.79 2.75 5.21
N TRP A 150 1.25 1.73 4.50
CA TRP A 150 0.72 0.37 4.63
C TRP A 150 1.92 -0.51 5.02
N PRO A 151 1.81 -1.34 6.08
CA PRO A 151 2.90 -2.26 6.41
C PRO A 151 3.19 -3.24 5.26
#